data_AF-A0A7C5RQE8-F1
#
_entry.id   AF-A0A7C5RQE8-F1
#
_cell.length_a   1.000
_cell.length_b   1.000
_cell.length_c   1.000
_cell.angle_alpha   90.00
_cell.angle_beta   90.00
_cell.angle_gamma   90.00
#
_symmetry.space_group_name_H-M   'P 1'
#
loop_
_entity.id
_entity.type
_entity.pdbx_description
1 polymer ?
#
loop_
_entity_poly.entity_id
_entity_poly.type
_entity_poly.pdbx_seq_one_letter_code
_entity_poly.pdbx_strand_id
1 'polypeptide(L)'
;MTSDKVCILCGEPLPLAEAVATRYPCLTSCLRLVDSRHLRECHGDFLKYAGREAPIYFYSFIALSLLALASVLVGDFLAALLVATLTAVPLIGGTMARRRLIMAHKMRAAYKHAQ
;
A
#
# COMPACT_ATOMS: atom_id res chain seq x y z
N MET A 1 7.22 9.47 -20.68
CA MET A 1 6.58 8.97 -19.44
C MET A 1 6.57 7.45 -19.47
N THR A 2 7.67 6.81 -19.07
CA THR A 2 7.77 5.34 -18.90
C THR A 2 8.37 5.06 -17.52
N SER A 3 7.75 5.65 -16.50
CA SER A 3 8.17 5.52 -15.09
C SER A 3 7.73 4.16 -14.49
N ASP A 4 7.20 3.23 -15.28
CA ASP A 4 6.58 2.00 -14.76
C ASP A 4 7.53 0.81 -14.59
N LYS A 5 8.80 0.95 -14.98
CA LYS A 5 9.82 -0.10 -14.85
C LYS A 5 11.02 0.33 -14.00
N VAL A 6 10.79 1.18 -13.00
CA VAL A 6 11.84 1.62 -12.07
C VAL A 6 11.37 1.51 -10.63
N CYS A 7 12.29 1.22 -9.72
CA CYS A 7 12.06 1.31 -8.29
C CYS A 7 11.74 2.76 -7.91
N ILE A 8 10.59 3.00 -7.26
CA ILE A 8 10.23 4.35 -6.85
C ILE A 8 11.16 4.91 -5.76
N LEU A 9 11.89 4.03 -5.06
CA LEU A 9 12.74 4.38 -3.92
C LEU A 9 14.18 4.73 -4.33
N CYS A 10 14.83 3.90 -5.14
CA CYS A 10 16.22 4.08 -5.57
C CYS A 10 16.39 4.44 -7.06
N GLY A 11 15.35 4.31 -7.88
CA GLY A 11 15.42 4.59 -9.32
C GLY A 11 15.99 3.46 -10.20
N GLU A 12 16.39 2.34 -9.61
CA GLU A 12 16.93 1.18 -10.35
C GLU A 12 15.88 0.59 -11.30
N PRO A 13 16.25 0.21 -12.54
CA PRO A 13 15.33 -0.45 -13.45
C PRO A 13 14.91 -1.83 -12.92
N LEU A 14 13.60 -2.06 -12.85
CA LEU A 14 13.00 -3.29 -12.33
C LEU A 14 11.98 -3.88 -13.31
N PRO A 15 11.76 -5.21 -13.28
CA PRO A 15 10.62 -5.80 -13.95
C PRO A 15 9.31 -5.20 -13.41
N LEU A 16 8.28 -5.13 -14.26
CA LEU A 16 7.02 -4.44 -13.97
C LEU A 16 6.41 -4.84 -12.63
N ALA A 17 6.40 -6.15 -12.32
CA ALA A 17 5.84 -6.67 -11.08
C ALA A 17 6.57 -6.11 -9.85
N GLU A 18 7.91 -6.09 -9.86
CA GLU A 18 8.70 -5.55 -8.75
C GLU A 18 8.58 -4.03 -8.65
N ALA A 19 8.56 -3.32 -9.79
CA ALA A 19 8.31 -1.88 -9.82
C ALA A 19 6.95 -1.54 -9.20
N VAL A 20 5.90 -2.31 -9.49
CA VAL A 20 4.58 -2.16 -8.88
C VAL A 20 4.61 -2.47 -7.39
N ALA A 21 5.30 -3.52 -6.95
CA ALA A 21 5.47 -3.84 -5.53
C ALA A 21 6.16 -2.70 -4.75
N THR A 22 7.09 -1.97 -5.38
CA THR A 22 7.72 -0.80 -4.74
C THR A 22 6.74 0.36 -4.53
N ARG A 23 5.74 0.53 -5.41
CA ARG A 23 4.68 1.54 -5.28
C ARG A 23 3.58 1.11 -4.32
N TYR A 24 3.30 -0.19 -4.27
CA TYR A 24 2.21 -0.80 -3.49
C TYR A 24 2.76 -1.94 -2.62
N PRO A 25 3.48 -1.61 -1.53
CA PRO A 25 4.14 -2.63 -0.70
C PRO A 25 3.14 -3.59 -0.02
N CYS A 26 1.87 -3.20 0.12
CA CYS A 26 0.80 -4.07 0.60
C CYS A 26 0.55 -5.30 -0.28
N LEU A 27 0.90 -5.24 -1.57
CA LEU A 27 0.85 -6.41 -2.47
C LEU A 27 1.85 -7.49 -2.05
N THR A 28 2.97 -7.10 -1.47
CA THR A 28 3.98 -8.02 -0.92
C THR A 28 3.71 -8.34 0.54
N SER A 29 3.32 -7.37 1.38
CA SER A 29 3.18 -7.59 2.83
C SER A 29 1.82 -8.16 3.26
N CYS A 30 0.71 -7.66 2.73
CA CYS A 30 -0.64 -8.07 3.13
C CYS A 30 -1.16 -9.23 2.28
N LEU A 31 -1.05 -9.09 0.95
CA LEU A 31 -1.61 -10.05 -0.01
C LEU A 31 -0.63 -11.12 -0.46
N ARG A 32 0.68 -10.87 -0.32
CA ARG A 32 1.77 -11.76 -0.81
C ARG A 32 1.60 -12.20 -2.27
N LEU A 33 0.96 -11.36 -3.10
CA LEU A 33 0.71 -11.63 -4.52
C LEU A 33 1.97 -11.44 -5.37
N VAL A 34 2.85 -10.53 -4.95
CA VAL A 34 4.08 -10.22 -5.67
C VAL A 34 5.25 -10.39 -4.73
N ASP A 35 6.13 -11.31 -5.10
CA ASP A 35 7.37 -11.58 -4.41
C ASP A 35 8.46 -10.63 -4.94
N SER A 36 8.78 -9.57 -4.19
CA SER A 36 9.79 -8.59 -4.59
C SER A 36 11.11 -8.86 -3.89
N ARG A 37 12.06 -9.45 -4.63
CA ARG A 37 13.43 -9.69 -4.13
C ARG A 37 14.16 -8.39 -3.88
N HIS A 38 14.12 -7.46 -4.84
CA HIS A 38 14.77 -6.16 -4.70
C HIS A 38 14.27 -5.40 -3.46
N LEU A 39 12.97 -5.42 -3.19
CA LEU A 39 12.41 -4.72 -2.03
C LEU A 39 12.87 -5.34 -0.70
N ARG A 40 13.10 -6.65 -0.64
CA ARG A 40 13.60 -7.32 0.57
C ARG A 40 15.09 -7.11 0.78
N GLU A 41 15.87 -7.19 -0.30
CA GLU A 41 17.33 -7.13 -0.25
C GLU A 41 17.82 -5.67 -0.11
N CYS A 42 17.29 -4.75 -0.91
CA CYS A 42 17.73 -3.36 -0.94
C CYS A 42 16.93 -2.43 0.00
N HIS A 43 15.67 -2.77 0.27
CA HIS A 43 14.73 -1.91 1.01
C HIS A 43 13.98 -2.65 2.13
N GLY A 44 14.62 -3.62 2.79
CA GLY A 44 13.99 -4.48 3.80
C GLY A 44 13.35 -3.70 4.95
N ASP A 45 13.95 -2.58 5.37
CA ASP A 45 13.37 -1.69 6.39
C ASP A 45 12.03 -1.10 5.94
N PHE A 46 11.95 -0.63 4.69
CA PHE A 46 10.71 -0.10 4.11
C PHE A 46 9.61 -1.15 4.09
N LEU A 47 9.94 -2.39 3.69
CA LEU A 47 9.00 -3.50 3.71
C LEU A 47 8.56 -3.85 5.13
N LYS A 48 9.46 -3.80 6.12
CA LYS A 48 9.14 -4.06 7.53
C LYS A 48 8.16 -3.03 8.08
N TYR A 49 8.36 -1.75 7.80
CA TYR A 49 7.43 -0.69 8.19
C TYR A 49 6.07 -0.87 7.49
N ALA A 50 6.07 -1.14 6.18
CA ALA A 50 4.85 -1.42 5.44
C ALA A 50 4.11 -2.64 5.99
N GLY A 51 4.82 -3.70 6.38
CA GLY A 51 4.24 -4.89 6.99
C GLY A 51 3.61 -4.66 8.37
N ARG A 52 4.02 -3.60 9.07
CA ARG A 52 3.42 -3.22 10.36
C ARG A 52 2.19 -2.34 10.21
N GLU A 53 2.23 -1.37 9.31
CA GLU A 53 1.17 -0.36 9.17
C GLU A 53 0.12 -0.69 8.10
N ALA A 54 0.49 -1.36 7.00
CA ALA A 54 -0.45 -1.63 5.91
C ALA A 54 -1.61 -2.58 6.29
N PRO A 55 -1.43 -3.62 7.14
CA PRO A 55 -2.50 -4.56 7.46
C PRO A 55 -3.76 -3.90 8.02
N ILE A 56 -3.63 -2.93 8.94
CA ILE A 56 -4.81 -2.32 9.58
C ILE A 56 -5.68 -1.60 8.56
N TYR A 57 -5.08 -0.82 7.65
CA TYR A 57 -5.83 -0.12 6.60
C TYR A 57 -6.40 -1.09 5.57
N PHE A 58 -5.61 -2.08 5.15
CA PHE A 58 -6.03 -3.04 4.13
C PHE A 58 -7.19 -3.91 4.62
N TYR A 59 -7.05 -4.56 5.77
CA TYR A 59 -8.09 -5.45 6.28
C TYR A 59 -9.33 -4.70 6.76
N SER A 60 -9.19 -3.47 7.29
CA SER A 60 -10.36 -2.64 7.61
C SER A 60 -11.14 -2.26 6.35
N PHE A 61 -10.44 -1.91 5.26
CA PHE A 61 -11.09 -1.64 3.98
C PHE A 61 -11.84 -2.86 3.44
N ILE A 62 -11.21 -4.04 3.46
CA ILE A 62 -11.85 -5.29 3.00
C ILE A 62 -13.06 -5.63 3.87
N ALA A 63 -12.94 -5.56 5.20
CA ALA A 63 -14.02 -5.88 6.12
C ALA A 63 -15.23 -4.94 5.91
N LEU A 64 -14.99 -3.63 5.82
CA LEU A 64 -16.07 -2.66 5.56
C LEU A 64 -16.67 -2.84 4.16
N SER A 65 -15.86 -3.15 3.15
CA SER A 65 -16.39 -3.39 1.79
C SER A 65 -17.28 -4.63 1.74
N LEU A 66 -16.88 -5.71 2.41
CA LEU A 66 -17.70 -6.93 2.53
C LEU A 66 -18.98 -6.67 3.31
N LEU A 67 -18.91 -5.88 4.39
CA LEU A 67 -20.10 -5.50 5.15
C LEU A 67 -21.06 -4.65 4.32
N ALA A 68 -20.56 -3.69 3.54
CA ALA A 68 -21.39 -2.89 2.63
C ALA A 68 -22.10 -3.79 1.59
N LEU A 69 -21.37 -4.75 1.01
CA LEU A 69 -21.95 -5.73 0.08
C LEU A 69 -23.02 -6.61 0.76
N ALA A 70 -22.76 -7.07 1.98
CA ALA A 70 -23.74 -7.84 2.76
C ALA A 70 -25.03 -7.04 3.02
N SER A 71 -24.92 -5.75 3.36
CA SER A 71 -26.08 -4.87 3.56
C SER A 71 -26.91 -4.72 2.28
N VAL A 72 -26.27 -4.60 1.11
CA VAL A 72 -26.97 -4.59 -0.19
C VAL A 72 -27.73 -5.89 -0.41
N LEU A 73 -27.10 -7.04 -0.12
CA LEU A 73 -27.72 -8.35 -0.32
C LEU A 73 -28.93 -8.59 0.59
N VAL A 74 -28.96 -7.98 1.78
CA VAL A 74 -30.09 -8.06 2.72
C VAL A 74 -31.14 -6.97 2.43
N GLY A 75 -30.90 -6.08 1.46
CA GLY A 75 -31.84 -5.02 1.05
C GLY A 75 -31.79 -3.76 1.90
N ASP A 76 -30.82 -3.63 2.81
CA ASP A 76 -30.64 -2.43 3.63
C ASP A 76 -29.68 -1.44 2.94
N PHE A 77 -30.25 -0.65 2.03
CA PHE A 77 -29.50 0.33 1.24
C PHE A 77 -28.95 1.49 2.07
N LEU A 78 -29.61 1.86 3.18
CA LEU A 78 -29.13 2.93 4.05
C LEU A 78 -27.88 2.48 4.80
N ALA A 79 -27.91 1.27 5.37
CA ALA A 79 -26.73 0.68 5.99
C ALA A 79 -25.61 0.45 4.97
N ALA A 80 -25.94 -0.01 3.76
CA ALA A 80 -24.96 -0.17 2.68
C ALA A 80 -24.26 1.14 2.34
N LEU A 81 -25.00 2.25 2.23
CA LEU A 81 -24.45 3.57 1.94
C LEU A 81 -23.56 4.08 3.08
N LEU A 82 -23.99 3.95 4.33
CA LEU A 82 -23.21 4.34 5.50
C LEU A 82 -21.91 3.55 5.59
N VAL A 83 -21.96 2.23 5.43
CA VAL A 83 -20.76 1.40 5.48
C VAL A 83 -19.87 1.68 4.28
N ALA A 84 -20.42 1.86 3.08
CA ALA A 84 -19.66 2.21 1.89
C ALA A 84 -18.93 3.55 2.07
N THR A 85 -19.57 4.58 2.64
CA THR A 85 -18.88 5.85 2.94
C THR A 85 -17.78 5.68 4.00
N LEU A 86 -17.99 4.82 5.00
CA LEU A 86 -16.96 4.49 5.99
C LEU A 86 -15.75 3.78 5.36
N THR A 87 -15.89 3.03 4.26
CA THR A 87 -14.74 2.44 3.55
C THR A 87 -13.74 3.48 3.03
N ALA A 88 -14.18 4.73 2.81
CA ALA A 88 -13.30 5.80 2.38
C ALA A 88 -12.24 6.14 3.43
N VAL A 89 -12.53 5.93 4.72
CA VAL A 89 -11.60 6.24 5.81
C VAL A 89 -10.31 5.41 5.75
N PRO A 90 -10.35 4.06 5.74
CA PRO A 90 -9.13 3.26 5.59
C PRO A 90 -8.48 3.41 4.21
N LEU A 91 -9.24 3.71 3.15
CA LEU A 91 -8.69 3.96 1.82
C LEU A 91 -7.84 5.24 1.79
N ILE A 92 -8.39 6.35 2.30
CA ILE A 92 -7.68 7.64 2.40
C ILE A 92 -6.53 7.52 3.39
N GLY A 93 -6.77 6.93 4.56
CA GLY A 93 -5.74 6.69 5.58
C GLY A 93 -4.57 5.86 5.05
N GLY A 94 -4.86 4.74 4.38
CA GLY A 94 -3.85 3.87 3.79
C GLY A 94 -3.08 4.53 2.65
N THR A 95 -3.73 5.32 1.80
CA THR A 95 -3.05 6.07 0.73
C THR A 95 -2.15 7.18 1.27
N MET A 96 -2.58 7.87 2.32
CA MET A 96 -1.74 8.86 3.01
C MET A 96 -0.55 8.21 3.71
N ALA A 97 -0.77 7.12 4.46
CA ALA A 97 0.30 6.36 5.11
C ALA A 97 1.34 5.86 4.08
N ARG A 98 0.89 5.31 2.96
CA ARG A 98 1.76 4.90 1.84
C ARG A 98 2.61 6.06 1.32
N ARG A 99 2.01 7.21 1.05
CA ARG A 99 2.74 8.40 0.56
C ARG A 99 3.76 8.90 1.58
N ARG A 100 3.38 8.94 2.86
CA ARG A 100 4.28 9.31 3.97
C ARG A 100 5.46 8.35 4.07
N LEU A 101 5.22 7.05 3.97
CA LEU A 101 6.27 6.03 4.02
C LEU A 101 7.29 6.19 2.89
N ILE A 102 6.82 6.37 1.66
CA ILE A 102 7.69 6.57 0.48
C ILE A 102 8.51 7.86 0.65
N MET A 103 7.87 8.97 1.04
CA MET A 103 8.58 10.24 1.24
C MET A 103 9.60 10.16 2.37
N ALA A 104 9.25 9.56 3.51
CA ALA A 104 10.17 9.38 4.63
C ALA A 104 11.39 8.55 4.23
N HIS A 105 11.21 7.51 3.41
CA HIS A 105 12.33 6.70 2.95
C HIS A 105 13.24 7.46 1.98
N LYS A 106 12.67 8.21 1.03
CA LYS A 106 13.44 9.07 0.12
C LYS A 106 14.27 10.12 0.86
N MET A 107 13.69 10.77 1.86
CA MET A 107 14.40 11.75 2.69
C MET A 107 15.58 11.12 3.46
N ARG A 108 15.38 9.92 4.03
CA ARG A 108 16.47 9.19 4.70
C ARG A 108 17.59 8.77 3.74
N ALA A 109 17.23 8.34 2.52
CA ALA A 109 18.21 8.01 1.50
C ALA A 109 19.02 9.24 1.08
N ALA A 110 18.37 10.38 0.84
CA ALA A 110 19.04 11.63 0.50
C ALA A 110 20.01 12.10 1.59
N TYR A 111 19.64 12.00 2.86
CA TYR A 111 20.49 12.38 3.98
C TYR A 111 21.78 11.53 4.06
N LYS A 112 21.67 10.20 3.82
CA LYS A 112 22.83 9.30 3.81
C LYS A 112 23.85 9.58 2.71
N HIS A 113 23.44 10.21 1.61
CA HIS A 113 24.35 10.58 0.50
C HIS A 113 24.96 11.98 0.65
N ALA A 114 24.51 12.77 1.63
CA ALA A 114 25.03 14.11 1.90
C ALA A 114 26.13 14.14 2.99
N GLN A 115 26.37 13.00 3.65
CA GLN A 115 27.51 12.75 4.55
C GLN A 115 28.62 12.02 3.79
#